data_AF-A0A090MPE9-F1
#
_entry.id   AF-A0A090MPE9-F1
#
_cell.length_a   1.000
_cell.length_b   1.000
_cell.length_c   1.000
_cell.angle_alpha   90.00
_cell.angle_beta   90.00
_cell.angle_gamma   90.00
#
_symmetry.space_group_name_H-M   'P 1'
#
loop_
_entity.id
_entity.type
_entity.pdbx_description
1 polymer ?
#
loop_
_entity_poly.entity_id
_entity_poly.type
_entity_poly.pdbx_seq_one_letter_code
_entity_poly.pdbx_strand_id
1 'polypeptide(L)'
;MVSTPDAFSILSSIKQSAVTWVDVTHALTALEAAGIMDEHGRPWARVVAAETGHGLNQLRKMQRTIKAIEQLALDYPFDLDKLLRSLPFSQIEILARISKVDRDKGVELIRQCLTANRIPTYRELEERFHEIRDSAPQTSSIAAGQRAARQFESFCLELLTQTNAAILPEFSGAEKVKVVRWSGGLRYASPDLVIAFRDSNNELVVDAVDCYSIYGDVAQDETAKRMTRVATESTFFRNFWILMPPWSPIWLVRTMCEDLELQNIGIVEVDPETKKVGEKPELAPRGPPIPNRQSKAERDLKRLLRHV
;
A
#
# COMPACT_ATOMS: atom_id res chain seq x y z
N MET A 1 24.81 -14.48 11.92
CA MET A 1 23.58 -13.87 12.48
C MET A 1 24.02 -12.77 13.41
N VAL A 2 23.92 -11.51 12.98
CA VAL A 2 24.25 -10.36 13.81
C VAL A 2 23.09 -10.16 14.79
N SER A 3 23.37 -10.04 16.09
CA SER A 3 22.37 -9.58 17.07
C SER A 3 21.94 -8.19 16.65
N THR A 4 20.75 -8.07 16.07
CA THR A 4 20.12 -6.78 15.80
C THR A 4 19.95 -6.07 17.14
N PRO A 5 20.59 -4.91 17.35
CA PRO A 5 20.33 -4.12 18.55
C PRO A 5 18.84 -3.78 18.60
N ASP A 6 18.28 -3.71 19.81
CA ASP A 6 16.88 -3.35 20.02
C ASP A 6 16.57 -2.04 19.29
N ALA A 7 15.52 -2.02 18.44
CA ALA A 7 15.17 -0.86 17.64
C ALA A 7 14.99 0.40 18.51
N PHE A 8 14.48 0.23 19.73
CA PHE A 8 14.37 1.30 20.72
C PHE A 8 15.72 1.84 21.18
N SER A 9 16.71 0.97 21.39
CA SER A 9 18.07 1.34 21.82
C SER A 9 18.84 2.14 20.76
N ILE A 10 18.59 1.84 19.47
CA ILE A 10 19.14 2.58 18.34
C ILE A 10 18.51 3.98 18.28
N LEU A 11 17.19 4.07 18.43
CA LEU A 11 16.48 5.35 18.40
C LEU A 11 16.82 6.24 19.62
N SER A 12 16.98 5.67 20.81
CA SER A 12 17.42 6.43 22.00
C SER A 12 18.84 6.99 21.85
N SER A 13 19.65 6.38 20.99
CA SER A 13 21.05 6.75 20.75
C SER A 13 21.24 7.58 19.47
N ILE A 14 20.17 7.99 18.78
CA ILE A 14 20.22 8.72 17.48
C ILE A 14 21.08 9.99 17.51
N LYS A 15 21.18 10.65 18.67
CA LYS A 15 22.00 11.86 18.85
C LYS A 15 23.50 11.55 19.03
N GLN A 16 23.87 10.28 19.16
CA GLN A 16 25.25 9.86 19.27
C GLN A 16 25.83 9.64 17.87
N SER A 17 27.06 10.13 17.64
CA SER A 17 27.73 10.12 16.34
C SER A 17 28.03 8.73 15.75
N ALA A 18 27.68 7.66 16.46
CA ALA A 18 27.96 6.28 16.08
C ALA A 18 26.81 5.60 15.31
N VAL A 19 25.60 6.17 15.29
CA VAL A 19 24.44 5.57 14.62
C VAL A 19 24.47 5.90 13.13
N THR A 20 24.49 4.89 12.26
CA THR A 20 24.49 5.09 10.80
C THR A 20 23.07 5.27 10.27
N TRP A 21 22.94 5.86 9.08
CA TRP A 21 21.63 5.99 8.40
C TRP A 21 20.97 4.63 8.13
N VAL A 22 21.77 3.57 7.98
CA VAL A 22 21.30 2.19 7.80
C VAL A 22 20.64 1.70 9.09
N ASP A 23 21.29 1.91 10.23
CA ASP A 23 20.76 1.51 11.54
C ASP A 23 19.43 2.22 11.83
N VAL A 24 19.35 3.53 11.56
CA VAL A 24 18.11 4.30 11.70
C VAL A 24 17.00 3.73 10.82
N THR A 25 17.33 3.38 9.57
CA THR A 25 16.35 2.90 8.61
C THR A 25 15.84 1.50 8.98
N HIS A 26 16.72 0.58 9.40
CA HIS A 26 16.32 -0.75 9.86
C HIS A 26 15.48 -0.69 11.13
N ALA A 27 15.87 0.14 12.10
CA ALA A 27 15.10 0.35 13.32
C ALA A 27 13.69 0.89 13.02
N LEU A 28 13.60 1.90 12.14
CA LEU A 28 12.32 2.45 11.71
C LEU A 28 11.44 1.40 11.03
N THR A 29 11.99 0.62 10.09
CA THR A 29 11.25 -0.44 9.40
C THR A 29 10.75 -1.52 10.37
N ALA A 30 11.57 -1.93 11.35
CA ALA A 30 11.16 -2.90 12.36
C ALA A 30 10.01 -2.39 13.24
N LEU A 31 10.07 -1.14 13.68
CA LEU A 31 9.04 -0.52 14.51
C LEU A 31 7.71 -0.35 13.78
N GLU A 32 7.76 0.02 12.50
CA GLU A 32 6.57 0.15 11.67
C GLU A 32 5.95 -1.21 11.31
N ALA A 33 6.77 -2.23 11.04
CA ALA A 33 6.29 -3.59 10.80
C ALA A 33 5.60 -4.20 12.03
N ALA A 34 6.05 -3.82 13.24
CA ALA A 34 5.41 -4.24 14.49
C ALA A 34 4.10 -3.48 14.79
N GLY A 35 3.72 -2.48 13.99
CA GLY A 35 2.53 -1.65 14.22
C GLY A 35 2.60 -0.83 15.51
N ILE A 36 3.79 -0.70 16.11
CA ILE A 36 3.98 -0.03 17.40
C ILE A 36 3.91 1.48 17.15
N MET A 37 3.18 2.20 17.99
CA MET A 37 3.22 3.67 18.04
C MET A 37 4.07 4.12 19.24
N ASP A 38 4.47 5.39 19.27
CA ASP A 38 5.12 5.93 20.46
C ASP A 38 4.13 6.08 21.63
N GLU A 39 4.64 6.46 22.80
CA GLU A 39 3.85 6.68 24.02
C GLU A 39 2.74 7.75 23.88
N HIS A 40 2.75 8.52 22.80
CA HIS A 40 1.76 9.55 22.46
C HIS A 40 0.90 9.17 21.24
N GLY A 41 0.97 7.92 20.76
CA GLY A 41 0.21 7.44 19.60
C GLY A 41 0.71 8.02 18.26
N ARG A 42 1.94 8.53 18.20
CA ARG A 42 2.54 9.05 16.97
C ARG A 42 3.24 7.92 16.21
N PRO A 43 3.16 7.91 14.86
CA PRO A 43 3.95 6.99 14.05
C PRO A 43 5.46 7.21 14.26
N TRP A 44 6.23 6.13 14.35
CA TRP A 44 7.68 6.21 14.57
C TRP A 44 8.41 7.07 13.55
N ALA A 45 7.97 7.09 12.29
CA ALA A 45 8.57 7.97 11.28
C ALA A 45 8.56 9.45 11.69
N ARG A 46 7.51 9.91 12.41
CA ARG A 46 7.43 11.29 12.92
C ARG A 46 8.37 11.53 14.09
N VAL A 47 8.49 10.54 14.98
CA VAL A 47 9.41 10.59 16.11
C VAL A 47 10.86 10.66 15.62
N VAL A 48 11.22 9.74 14.72
CA VAL A 48 12.56 9.69 14.11
C VAL A 48 12.86 10.97 13.32
N ALA A 49 11.90 11.52 12.59
CA ALA A 49 12.07 12.79 11.88
C ALA A 49 12.41 13.95 12.83
N ALA A 50 11.70 14.04 13.97
CA ALA A 50 11.96 15.06 14.97
C ALA A 50 13.33 14.89 15.64
N GLU A 51 13.74 13.67 15.94
CA GLU A 51 15.01 13.38 16.63
C GLU A 51 16.25 13.48 15.73
N THR A 52 16.13 13.12 14.45
CA THR A 52 17.25 13.13 13.49
C THR A 52 17.38 14.45 12.71
N GLY A 53 16.33 15.28 12.70
CA GLY A 53 16.24 16.44 11.82
C GLY A 53 15.99 16.10 10.34
N HIS A 54 15.79 14.82 10.00
CA HIS A 54 15.39 14.43 8.65
C HIS A 54 13.92 14.74 8.39
N GLY A 55 13.61 15.16 7.16
CA GLY A 55 12.22 15.23 6.71
C GLY A 55 11.59 13.84 6.59
N LEU A 56 10.29 13.72 6.86
CA LEU A 56 9.55 12.46 6.67
C LEU A 56 9.78 11.83 5.29
N ASN A 57 9.75 12.65 4.23
CA ASN A 57 10.00 12.20 2.87
C ASN A 57 11.41 11.62 2.68
N GLN A 58 12.41 12.13 3.41
CA GLN A 58 13.77 11.63 3.36
C GLN A 58 13.88 10.26 4.03
N LEU A 59 13.25 10.07 5.20
CA LEU A 59 13.20 8.76 5.88
C LEU A 59 12.49 7.71 5.01
N ARG A 60 11.34 8.07 4.43
CA ARG A 60 10.60 7.20 3.48
C ARG A 60 11.42 6.89 2.23
N LYS A 61 12.28 7.82 1.79
CA LYS A 61 13.21 7.58 0.69
C LYS A 61 14.30 6.60 1.09
N MET A 62 14.84 6.72 2.30
CA MET A 62 15.86 5.80 2.84
C MET A 62 15.32 4.37 2.96
N GLN A 63 14.14 4.17 3.55
CA GLN A 63 13.49 2.85 3.66
C GLN A 63 13.32 2.18 2.30
N ARG A 64 12.71 2.89 1.34
CA ARG A 64 12.49 2.35 -0.02
C ARG A 64 13.78 2.03 -0.76
N THR A 65 14.85 2.79 -0.50
CA THR A 65 16.16 2.55 -1.11
C THR A 65 16.80 1.29 -0.53
N ILE A 66 16.83 1.14 0.79
CA ILE A 66 17.37 -0.06 1.45
C ILE A 66 16.64 -1.31 0.97
N LYS A 67 15.30 -1.31 1.03
CA LYS A 67 14.51 -2.47 0.61
C LYS A 67 14.75 -2.85 -0.85
N ALA A 68 14.89 -1.86 -1.74
CA ALA A 68 15.18 -2.13 -3.15
C ALA A 68 16.55 -2.81 -3.33
N ILE A 69 17.56 -2.41 -2.55
CA ILE A 69 18.90 -2.99 -2.61
C ILE A 69 18.95 -4.35 -1.91
N GLU A 70 18.24 -4.54 -0.79
CA GLU A 70 18.07 -5.84 -0.12
C GLU A 70 17.42 -6.86 -1.05
N GLN A 71 16.31 -6.48 -1.69
CA GLN A 71 15.66 -7.34 -2.67
C GLN A 71 16.59 -7.68 -3.84
N LEU A 72 17.36 -6.69 -4.32
CA LEU A 72 18.33 -6.93 -5.38
C LEU A 72 19.45 -7.89 -4.95
N ALA A 73 19.88 -7.83 -3.69
CA ALA A 73 20.88 -8.74 -3.13
C ALA A 73 20.35 -10.18 -2.98
N LEU A 74 19.05 -10.35 -2.72
CA LEU A 74 18.38 -11.66 -2.72
C LEU A 74 18.35 -12.25 -4.13
N ASP A 75 18.01 -11.44 -5.13
CA ASP A 75 17.89 -11.88 -6.52
C ASP A 75 19.28 -12.10 -7.17
N TYR A 76 20.28 -11.28 -6.80
CA TYR A 76 21.65 -11.30 -7.32
C TYR A 76 22.63 -11.18 -6.16
N PRO A 77 23.21 -12.29 -5.66
CA PRO A 77 24.08 -12.26 -4.49
C PRO A 77 25.27 -11.29 -4.64
N PHE A 78 25.39 -10.36 -3.69
CA PHE A 78 26.55 -9.50 -3.46
C PHE A 78 26.66 -9.16 -1.96
N ASP A 79 27.81 -8.63 -1.54
CA ASP A 79 28.07 -8.25 -0.14
C ASP A 79 27.31 -6.96 0.22
N LEU A 80 26.05 -7.14 0.65
CA LEU A 80 25.14 -6.08 1.03
C LEU A 80 25.67 -5.23 2.19
N ASP A 81 26.20 -5.88 3.23
CA ASP A 81 26.71 -5.19 4.42
C ASP A 81 27.89 -4.29 4.07
N LYS A 82 28.83 -4.80 3.25
CA LYS A 82 29.93 -3.99 2.75
C LYS A 82 29.44 -2.82 1.92
N LEU A 83 28.45 -3.03 1.05
CA LEU A 83 27.89 -1.97 0.20
C LEU A 83 27.31 -0.83 1.04
N LEU A 84 26.39 -1.17 1.96
CA LEU A 84 25.65 -0.20 2.77
C LEU A 84 26.56 0.57 3.74
N ARG A 85 27.64 -0.06 4.23
CA ARG A 85 28.61 0.58 5.12
C ARG A 85 29.67 1.42 4.39
N SER A 86 29.97 1.09 3.14
CA SER A 86 31.05 1.77 2.40
C SER A 86 30.60 3.01 1.64
N LEU A 87 29.29 3.14 1.35
CA LEU A 87 28.79 4.23 0.51
C LEU A 87 27.81 5.14 1.27
N PRO A 88 27.88 6.47 1.06
CA PRO A 88 26.83 7.39 1.49
C PRO A 88 25.49 7.07 0.85
N PHE A 89 24.41 7.42 1.56
CA PHE A 89 23.02 7.21 1.12
C PHE A 89 22.75 7.71 -0.31
N SER A 90 23.27 8.87 -0.71
CA SER A 90 23.04 9.44 -2.05
C SER A 90 23.55 8.53 -3.17
N GLN A 91 24.67 7.84 -2.95
CA GLN A 91 25.22 6.87 -3.92
C GLN A 91 24.41 5.59 -3.95
N ILE A 92 23.99 5.08 -2.79
CA ILE A 92 23.10 3.91 -2.72
C ILE A 92 21.74 4.22 -3.39
N GLU A 93 21.20 5.41 -3.18
CA GLU A 93 19.94 5.83 -3.78
C GLU A 93 20.01 5.88 -5.31
N ILE A 94 21.07 6.44 -5.88
CA ILE A 94 21.22 6.49 -7.34
C ILE A 94 21.48 5.09 -7.92
N LEU A 95 22.24 4.21 -7.24
CA LEU A 95 22.39 2.80 -7.64
C LEU A 95 21.06 2.05 -7.63
N ALA A 96 20.23 2.27 -6.61
CA ALA A 96 18.88 1.71 -6.54
C ALA A 96 17.99 2.23 -7.67
N ARG A 97 18.13 3.52 -8.05
CA ARG A 97 17.39 4.11 -9.18
C ARG A 97 17.85 3.55 -10.52
N ILE A 98 19.15 3.36 -10.74
CA ILE A 98 19.68 2.72 -11.94
C ILE A 98 19.11 1.30 -12.06
N SER A 99 19.18 0.52 -10.98
CA SER A 99 18.66 -0.85 -10.93
C SER A 99 17.16 -0.97 -11.20
N LYS A 100 16.39 0.09 -10.97
CA LYS A 100 14.95 0.16 -11.31
C LYS A 100 14.69 0.41 -12.78
N VAL A 101 15.60 1.10 -13.48
CA VAL A 101 15.50 1.38 -14.92
C VAL A 101 16.08 0.23 -15.73
N ASP A 102 17.27 -0.22 -15.34
CA ASP A 102 18.01 -1.33 -15.94
C ASP A 102 18.64 -2.15 -14.81
N ARG A 103 18.06 -3.32 -14.57
CA ARG A 103 18.44 -4.18 -13.45
C ARG A 103 19.86 -4.71 -13.59
N ASP A 104 20.21 -5.19 -14.78
CA ASP A 104 21.52 -5.82 -15.02
C ASP A 104 22.64 -4.80 -14.86
N LYS A 105 22.43 -3.59 -15.40
CA LYS A 105 23.41 -2.51 -15.29
C LYS A 105 23.55 -1.95 -13.88
N GLY A 106 22.46 -1.95 -13.12
CA GLY A 106 22.47 -1.63 -11.69
C GLY A 106 23.33 -2.60 -10.88
N VAL A 107 23.14 -3.91 -11.09
CA VAL A 107 23.93 -4.96 -10.42
C VAL A 107 25.41 -4.87 -10.81
N GLU A 108 25.70 -4.62 -12.09
CA GLU A 108 27.06 -4.43 -12.58
C GLU A 108 27.78 -3.29 -11.83
N LEU A 109 27.14 -2.12 -11.74
CA LEU A 109 27.70 -0.95 -11.05
C LEU A 109 27.88 -1.19 -9.55
N ILE A 110 26.95 -1.89 -8.90
CA ILE A 110 27.09 -2.28 -7.49
C ILE A 110 28.33 -3.15 -7.29
N ARG A 111 28.54 -4.16 -8.14
CA ARG A 111 29.72 -5.03 -8.08
C ARG A 111 31.00 -4.23 -8.31
N GLN A 112 31.00 -3.31 -9.28
CA GLN A 112 32.12 -2.40 -9.48
C GLN A 112 32.42 -1.58 -8.22
N CYS A 113 31.41 -1.02 -7.55
CA CYS A 113 31.61 -0.28 -6.30
C CYS A 113 32.22 -1.14 -5.17
N LEU A 114 31.91 -2.43 -5.14
CA LEU A 114 32.41 -3.36 -4.11
C LEU A 114 33.85 -3.84 -4.35
N THR A 115 34.29 -3.87 -5.62
CA THR A 115 35.59 -4.42 -6.03
C THR A 115 36.58 -3.38 -6.54
N ALA A 116 36.14 -2.16 -6.87
CA ALA A 116 37.01 -1.16 -7.48
C ALA A 116 37.97 -0.52 -6.47
N ASN A 117 39.18 -0.21 -6.96
CA ASN A 117 40.16 0.60 -6.22
C ASN A 117 39.70 2.05 -6.04
N ARG A 118 38.76 2.53 -6.88
CA ARG A 118 38.14 3.85 -6.79
C ARG A 118 36.63 3.73 -6.91
N ILE A 119 35.93 4.17 -5.88
CA ILE A 119 34.47 4.22 -5.86
C ILE A 119 34.00 5.39 -6.75
N PRO A 120 33.04 5.17 -7.68
CA PRO A 120 32.46 6.24 -8.48
C PRO A 120 31.84 7.34 -7.61
N THR A 121 32.03 8.60 -7.99
CA THR A 121 31.40 9.74 -7.29
C THR A 121 29.89 9.80 -7.57
N TYR A 122 29.13 10.52 -6.73
CA TYR A 122 27.69 10.72 -6.97
C TYR A 122 27.41 11.28 -8.37
N ARG A 123 28.21 12.27 -8.81
CA ARG A 123 28.07 12.89 -10.13
C ARG A 123 28.24 11.88 -11.27
N GLU A 124 29.25 11.02 -11.18
CA GLU A 124 29.50 9.98 -12.19
C GLU A 124 28.34 8.97 -12.24
N LEU A 125 27.78 8.60 -11.10
CA LEU A 125 26.60 7.72 -11.04
C LEU A 125 25.34 8.40 -11.58
N GLU A 126 25.18 9.71 -11.35
CA GLU A 126 24.06 10.50 -11.87
C GLU A 126 24.14 10.64 -13.39
N GLU A 127 25.33 10.90 -13.95
CA GLU A 127 25.58 10.91 -15.40
C GLU A 127 25.22 9.55 -16.02
N ARG A 128 25.65 8.43 -15.41
CA ARG A 128 25.26 7.07 -15.84
C ARG A 128 23.76 6.82 -15.76
N PHE A 129 23.10 7.30 -14.71
CA PHE A 129 21.64 7.17 -14.59
C PHE A 129 20.92 7.88 -15.75
N HIS A 130 21.37 9.07 -16.13
CA HIS A 130 20.78 9.81 -17.25
C HIS A 130 20.98 9.08 -18.58
N GLU A 131 22.19 8.57 -18.87
CA GLU A 131 22.48 7.77 -20.07
C GLU A 131 21.55 6.55 -20.21
N ILE A 132 21.36 5.81 -19.11
CA ILE A 132 20.53 4.60 -19.06
C ILE A 132 19.04 4.96 -19.18
N ARG A 133 18.62 6.02 -18.49
CA ARG A 133 17.22 6.47 -18.53
C ARG A 133 16.84 6.92 -19.93
N ASP A 134 17.69 7.71 -20.58
CA ASP A 134 17.36 8.32 -21.87
C ASP A 134 17.35 7.28 -23.01
N SER A 135 17.91 6.09 -22.79
CA SER A 135 17.85 4.94 -23.71
C SER A 135 16.69 3.97 -23.45
N ALA A 136 15.91 4.13 -22.37
CA ALA A 136 14.80 3.24 -22.01
C ALA A 136 13.41 3.82 -22.36
N PRO A 137 12.44 2.99 -22.81
CA PRO A 137 11.06 3.44 -23.07
C PRO A 137 10.38 3.91 -21.78
N GLN A 138 10.01 5.19 -21.73
CA GLN A 138 9.53 5.86 -20.53
C GLN A 138 8.10 5.46 -20.15
N THR A 139 7.92 4.96 -18.93
CA THR A 139 6.64 5.08 -18.21
C THR A 139 6.92 5.65 -16.83
N SER A 140 6.32 6.78 -16.48
CA SER A 140 6.53 7.37 -15.15
C SER A 140 5.97 6.43 -14.07
N SER A 141 6.64 6.36 -12.92
CA SER A 141 6.22 5.51 -11.79
C SER A 141 4.80 5.83 -11.30
N ILE A 142 4.41 7.11 -11.36
CA ILE A 142 3.05 7.57 -11.04
C ILE A 142 2.04 7.01 -12.06
N ALA A 143 2.36 7.09 -13.36
CA ALA A 143 1.49 6.53 -14.40
C ALA A 143 1.43 4.99 -14.31
N ALA A 144 2.53 4.33 -13.96
CA ALA A 144 2.55 2.88 -13.73
C ALA A 144 1.66 2.49 -12.53
N GLY A 145 1.78 3.21 -11.41
CA GLY A 145 0.94 2.98 -10.22
C GLY A 145 -0.55 3.22 -10.48
N GLN A 146 -0.90 4.31 -11.18
CA GLN A 146 -2.29 4.58 -11.58
C GLN A 146 -2.83 3.53 -12.55
N ARG A 147 -2.02 3.04 -13.49
CA ARG A 147 -2.42 1.95 -14.38
C ARG A 147 -2.65 0.65 -13.62
N ALA A 148 -1.74 0.29 -12.72
CA ALA A 148 -1.85 -0.93 -11.93
C ALA A 148 -3.10 -0.91 -11.03
N ALA A 149 -3.40 0.24 -10.39
CA ALA A 149 -4.64 0.42 -9.63
C ALA A 149 -5.89 0.25 -10.51
N ARG A 150 -5.93 0.88 -11.68
CA ARG A 150 -7.05 0.75 -12.63
C ARG A 150 -7.19 -0.66 -13.20
N GLN A 151 -6.07 -1.37 -13.42
CA GLN A 151 -6.08 -2.76 -13.88
C GLN A 151 -6.69 -3.66 -12.80
N PHE A 152 -6.29 -3.47 -11.54
CA PHE A 152 -6.84 -4.22 -10.42
C PHE A 152 -8.35 -3.93 -10.21
N GLU A 153 -8.77 -2.66 -10.28
CA GLU A 153 -10.19 -2.28 -10.25
C GLU A 153 -11.00 -2.94 -11.38
N SER A 154 -10.44 -2.97 -12.60
CA SER A 154 -11.09 -3.59 -13.76
C SER A 154 -11.23 -5.11 -13.57
N PHE A 155 -10.18 -5.74 -13.04
CA PHE A 155 -10.21 -7.16 -12.68
C PHE A 155 -11.25 -7.46 -11.60
N CYS A 156 -11.32 -6.65 -10.55
CA CYS A 156 -12.31 -6.82 -9.48
C CYS A 156 -13.74 -6.68 -10.00
N LEU A 157 -14.00 -5.68 -10.88
CA LEU A 157 -15.29 -5.50 -11.53
C LEU A 157 -15.69 -6.74 -12.35
N GLU A 158 -14.77 -7.26 -13.16
CA GLU A 158 -15.00 -8.46 -13.97
C GLU A 158 -15.30 -9.66 -13.07
N LEU A 159 -14.50 -9.88 -12.04
CA LEU A 159 -14.66 -10.99 -11.11
C LEU A 159 -15.99 -10.93 -10.34
N LEU A 160 -16.33 -9.77 -9.78
CA LEU A 160 -17.61 -9.56 -9.08
C LEU A 160 -18.80 -9.75 -10.03
N THR A 161 -18.70 -9.30 -11.29
CA THR A 161 -19.77 -9.47 -12.27
C THR A 161 -19.95 -10.94 -12.66
N GLN A 162 -18.85 -11.65 -12.94
CA GLN A 162 -18.88 -13.08 -13.32
C GLN A 162 -19.42 -13.98 -12.21
N THR A 163 -19.13 -13.62 -10.96
CA THR A 163 -19.54 -14.39 -9.78
C THR A 163 -20.85 -13.91 -9.17
N ASN A 164 -21.52 -12.91 -9.75
CA ASN A 164 -22.68 -12.23 -9.16
C ASN A 164 -22.42 -11.82 -7.69
N ALA A 165 -21.21 -11.33 -7.41
CA ALA A 165 -20.71 -10.97 -6.09
C ALA A 165 -20.67 -12.10 -5.05
N ALA A 166 -20.81 -13.37 -5.45
CA ALA A 166 -20.76 -14.53 -4.54
C ALA A 166 -19.39 -14.75 -3.87
N ILE A 167 -18.34 -14.05 -4.34
CA ILE A 167 -17.04 -14.01 -3.66
C ILE A 167 -17.04 -13.24 -2.35
N LEU A 168 -18.07 -12.43 -2.12
CA LEU A 168 -18.22 -11.67 -0.89
C LEU A 168 -18.87 -12.55 0.18
N PRO A 169 -18.25 -12.66 1.38
CA PRO A 169 -18.79 -13.45 2.47
C PRO A 169 -20.21 -13.00 2.82
N GLU A 170 -21.07 -13.98 3.12
CA GLU A 170 -22.45 -13.75 3.57
C GLU A 170 -23.29 -12.88 2.59
N PHE A 171 -22.87 -12.81 1.32
CA PHE A 171 -23.60 -12.07 0.31
C PHE A 171 -24.97 -12.70 0.07
N SER A 172 -26.01 -11.99 0.52
CA SER A 172 -27.39 -12.45 0.56
C SER A 172 -28.22 -12.07 -0.67
N GLY A 173 -27.56 -11.70 -1.79
CA GLY A 173 -28.27 -11.23 -2.98
C GLY A 173 -29.07 -12.34 -3.63
N ALA A 174 -30.40 -12.21 -3.64
CA ALA A 174 -31.30 -13.30 -4.05
C ALA A 174 -31.43 -13.40 -5.59
N GLU A 175 -31.74 -12.30 -6.31
CA GLU A 175 -31.80 -12.27 -7.78
C GLU A 175 -31.46 -10.85 -8.29
N LYS A 176 -30.97 -10.74 -9.54
CA LYS A 176 -30.62 -9.47 -10.24
C LYS A 176 -29.55 -8.62 -9.55
N VAL A 177 -28.40 -9.23 -9.28
CA VAL A 177 -27.20 -8.51 -8.84
C VAL A 177 -26.65 -7.70 -10.01
N LYS A 178 -26.42 -6.41 -9.78
CA LYS A 178 -25.76 -5.51 -10.74
C LYS A 178 -24.54 -4.88 -10.10
N VAL A 179 -23.38 -5.18 -10.68
CA VAL A 179 -22.10 -4.58 -10.32
C VAL A 179 -21.76 -3.50 -11.35
N VAL A 180 -21.54 -2.27 -10.92
CA VAL A 180 -21.17 -1.17 -11.81
C VAL A 180 -20.08 -0.30 -11.20
N ARG A 181 -19.30 0.35 -12.06
CA ARG A 181 -18.41 1.44 -11.63
C ARG A 181 -19.24 2.60 -11.12
N TRP A 182 -18.74 3.26 -10.08
CA TRP A 182 -19.37 4.46 -9.59
C TRP A 182 -19.25 5.59 -10.61
N SER A 183 -20.38 6.07 -11.13
CA SER A 183 -20.40 7.18 -12.10
C SER A 183 -20.55 8.55 -11.43
N GLY A 184 -20.42 8.63 -10.10
CA GLY A 184 -20.73 9.83 -9.32
C GLY A 184 -22.21 9.94 -8.96
N GLY A 185 -22.52 10.83 -8.02
CA GLY A 185 -23.90 11.15 -7.60
C GLY A 185 -24.00 11.58 -6.15
N LEU A 186 -23.17 11.02 -5.28
CA LEU A 186 -23.08 11.38 -3.86
C LEU A 186 -21.90 12.30 -3.63
N ARG A 187 -22.13 13.44 -2.98
CA ARG A 187 -21.06 14.40 -2.64
C ARG A 187 -20.06 13.84 -1.61
N TYR A 188 -20.50 12.89 -0.79
CA TYR A 188 -19.76 12.42 0.39
C TYR A 188 -19.31 10.96 0.27
N ALA A 189 -19.53 10.34 -0.89
CA ALA A 189 -19.15 8.95 -1.17
C ALA A 189 -18.75 8.81 -2.64
N SER A 190 -17.64 8.14 -2.88
CA SER A 190 -17.15 7.85 -4.22
C SER A 190 -16.39 6.52 -4.23
N PRO A 191 -17.06 5.40 -3.91
CA PRO A 191 -16.42 4.09 -3.99
C PRO A 191 -15.99 3.81 -5.42
N ASP A 192 -15.08 2.85 -5.63
CA ASP A 192 -14.70 2.44 -6.98
C ASP A 192 -15.89 1.78 -7.71
N LEU A 193 -16.55 0.83 -7.03
CA LEU A 193 -17.68 0.08 -7.55
C LEU A 193 -18.87 0.12 -6.59
N VAL A 194 -20.05 -0.16 -7.12
CA VAL A 194 -21.26 -0.43 -6.32
C VAL A 194 -21.93 -1.71 -6.79
N ILE A 195 -22.45 -2.44 -5.82
CA ILE A 195 -23.21 -3.68 -6.02
C ILE A 195 -24.63 -3.38 -5.56
N ALA A 196 -25.58 -3.48 -6.49
CA ALA A 196 -26.99 -3.30 -6.20
C ALA A 196 -27.77 -4.56 -6.49
N PHE A 197 -28.65 -4.91 -5.57
CA PHE A 197 -29.47 -6.12 -5.65
C PHE A 197 -30.71 -5.92 -4.79
N ARG A 198 -31.64 -6.87 -4.88
CA ARG A 198 -32.76 -6.95 -3.96
C ARG A 198 -32.51 -8.01 -2.90
N ASP A 199 -32.73 -7.65 -1.66
CA ASP A 199 -32.63 -8.59 -0.55
C ASP A 199 -33.85 -9.53 -0.47
N SER A 200 -33.90 -10.37 0.56
CA SER A 200 -35.01 -11.29 0.80
C SER A 200 -36.36 -10.60 1.03
N ASN A 201 -36.36 -9.33 1.42
CA ASN A 201 -37.55 -8.51 1.62
C ASN A 201 -37.94 -7.74 0.35
N ASN A 202 -37.25 -7.99 -0.76
CA ASN A 202 -37.40 -7.28 -2.03
C ASN A 202 -37.04 -5.78 -1.93
N GLU A 203 -36.30 -5.38 -0.90
CA GLU A 203 -35.80 -4.02 -0.73
C GLU A 203 -34.55 -3.82 -1.58
N LEU A 204 -34.42 -2.63 -2.16
CA LEU A 204 -33.23 -2.28 -2.94
C LEU A 204 -32.08 -2.00 -1.99
N VAL A 205 -31.05 -2.83 -2.06
CA VAL A 205 -29.86 -2.72 -1.23
C VAL A 205 -28.66 -2.37 -2.09
N VAL A 206 -27.77 -1.54 -1.54
CA VAL A 206 -26.52 -1.16 -2.18
C VAL A 206 -25.35 -1.37 -1.23
N ASP A 207 -24.41 -2.19 -1.68
CA ASP A 207 -23.08 -2.32 -1.10
C ASP A 207 -22.08 -1.53 -1.95
N ALA A 208 -21.04 -0.99 -1.31
CA ALA A 208 -19.93 -0.33 -1.97
C ALA A 208 -18.70 -1.23 -2.00
N VAL A 209 -17.81 -1.01 -2.98
CA VAL A 209 -16.54 -1.72 -3.08
C VAL A 209 -15.42 -0.75 -3.44
N ASP A 210 -14.34 -0.79 -2.69
CA ASP A 210 -13.07 -0.15 -3.01
C ASP A 210 -11.99 -1.20 -3.34
N CYS A 211 -11.24 -0.97 -4.41
CA CYS A 211 -10.22 -1.87 -4.94
C CYS A 211 -8.83 -1.31 -4.62
N TYR A 212 -8.21 -1.78 -3.53
CA TYR A 212 -6.92 -1.25 -3.08
C TYR A 212 -5.76 -2.13 -3.52
N SER A 213 -5.03 -1.66 -4.53
CA SER A 213 -3.69 -2.16 -4.87
C SER A 213 -2.63 -1.23 -4.28
N ILE A 214 -2.16 -1.55 -3.07
CA ILE A 214 -1.16 -0.76 -2.36
C ILE A 214 0.19 -1.47 -2.53
N TYR A 215 1.02 -0.93 -3.43
CA TYR A 215 2.36 -1.46 -3.69
C TYR A 215 3.41 -0.86 -2.75
N GLY A 216 4.28 -1.71 -2.20
CA GLY A 216 5.54 -1.28 -1.57
C GLY A 216 5.49 -1.14 -0.05
N ASP A 217 6.42 -0.37 0.49
CA ASP A 217 6.54 -0.12 1.94
C ASP A 217 5.31 0.56 2.48
N VAL A 218 4.87 0.06 3.64
CA VAL A 218 3.68 0.48 4.37
C VAL A 218 3.71 2.00 4.57
N ALA A 219 3.07 2.74 3.66
CA ALA A 219 2.84 4.17 3.83
C ALA A 219 1.65 4.32 4.80
N GLN A 220 1.89 4.06 6.09
CA GLN A 220 0.86 4.07 7.13
C GLN A 220 0.04 5.36 7.10
N ASP A 221 0.67 6.51 6.80
CA ASP A 221 -0.02 7.80 6.63
C ASP A 221 -0.97 7.82 5.41
N GLU A 222 -0.62 7.20 4.29
CA GLU A 222 -1.48 7.12 3.10
C GLU A 222 -2.62 6.14 3.30
N THR A 223 -2.33 4.97 3.90
CA THR A 223 -3.35 4.00 4.30
C THR A 223 -4.31 4.63 5.31
N ALA A 224 -3.82 5.36 6.31
CA ALA A 224 -4.66 6.06 7.29
C ALA A 224 -5.58 7.09 6.61
N LYS A 225 -5.08 7.88 5.65
CA LYS A 225 -5.92 8.81 4.88
C LYS A 225 -7.03 8.09 4.10
N ARG A 226 -6.73 6.93 3.51
CA ARG A 226 -7.75 6.09 2.85
C ARG A 226 -8.75 5.56 3.87
N MET A 227 -8.30 5.12 5.04
CA MET A 227 -9.17 4.64 6.10
C MET A 227 -10.08 5.73 6.69
N THR A 228 -9.61 6.96 6.85
CA THR A 228 -10.48 8.09 7.23
C THR A 228 -11.58 8.33 6.19
N ARG A 229 -11.25 8.17 4.89
CA ARG A 229 -12.23 8.27 3.80
C ARG A 229 -13.23 7.13 3.89
N VAL A 230 -12.78 5.88 3.99
CA VAL A 230 -13.63 4.69 4.14
C VAL A 230 -14.54 4.79 5.37
N ALA A 231 -14.05 5.25 6.51
CA ALA A 231 -14.85 5.47 7.72
C ALA A 231 -16.02 6.44 7.49
N THR A 232 -15.86 7.40 6.57
CA THR A 232 -16.95 8.31 6.20
C THR A 232 -17.85 7.71 5.12
N GLU A 233 -17.28 7.12 4.08
CA GLU A 233 -18.03 6.62 2.91
C GLU A 233 -18.88 5.40 3.26
N SER A 234 -18.35 4.49 4.08
CA SER A 234 -19.05 3.29 4.56
C SER A 234 -20.40 3.61 5.22
N THR A 235 -20.56 4.82 5.78
CA THR A 235 -21.81 5.25 6.42
C THR A 235 -23.02 5.34 5.47
N PHE A 236 -22.78 5.40 4.16
CA PHE A 236 -23.81 5.57 3.13
C PHE A 236 -24.28 4.27 2.47
N PHE A 237 -23.64 3.14 2.79
CA PHE A 237 -23.92 1.83 2.17
C PHE A 237 -24.30 0.80 3.22
N ARG A 238 -24.92 -0.32 2.81
CA ARG A 238 -25.19 -1.43 3.73
C ARG A 238 -23.87 -2.02 4.18
N ASN A 239 -23.13 -2.65 3.27
CA ASN A 239 -21.76 -3.07 3.49
C ASN A 239 -20.79 -2.26 2.62
N PHE A 240 -19.57 -2.08 3.12
CA PHE A 240 -18.47 -1.48 2.40
C PHE A 240 -17.33 -2.50 2.29
N TRP A 241 -17.10 -3.01 1.10
CA TRP A 241 -16.11 -4.05 0.84
C TRP A 241 -14.79 -3.45 0.38
N ILE A 242 -13.69 -3.94 0.91
CA ILE A 242 -12.34 -3.59 0.46
C ILE A 242 -11.72 -4.84 -0.15
N LEU A 243 -11.46 -4.80 -1.46
CA LEU A 243 -10.77 -5.86 -2.17
C LEU A 243 -9.29 -5.51 -2.26
N MET A 244 -8.43 -6.45 -1.87
CA MET A 244 -6.98 -6.24 -1.82
C MET A 244 -6.24 -7.45 -2.39
N PRO A 245 -5.16 -7.27 -3.16
CA PRO A 245 -4.31 -8.37 -3.56
C PRO A 245 -3.42 -8.83 -2.39
N PRO A 246 -2.93 -10.09 -2.40
CA PRO A 246 -2.21 -10.69 -1.28
C PRO A 246 -0.91 -9.96 -0.89
N TRP A 247 -0.30 -9.24 -1.83
CA TRP A 247 0.90 -8.43 -1.57
C TRP A 247 0.62 -7.07 -0.94
N SER A 248 -0.65 -6.66 -0.81
CA SER A 248 -1.00 -5.40 -0.13
C SER A 248 -1.00 -5.60 1.39
N PRO A 249 -0.81 -4.52 2.20
CA PRO A 249 -0.76 -4.62 3.66
C PRO A 249 -2.16 -4.78 4.25
N ILE A 250 -2.80 -5.94 4.02
CA ILE A 250 -4.17 -6.23 4.44
C ILE A 250 -4.32 -6.15 5.96
N TRP A 251 -3.33 -6.67 6.70
CA TRP A 251 -3.31 -6.61 8.17
C TRP A 251 -3.44 -5.18 8.70
N LEU A 252 -2.79 -4.21 8.06
CA LEU A 252 -2.84 -2.81 8.51
C LEU A 252 -4.23 -2.21 8.31
N VAL A 253 -4.83 -2.47 7.14
CA VAL A 253 -6.19 -2.02 6.82
C VAL A 253 -7.18 -2.63 7.79
N ARG A 254 -7.03 -3.92 8.11
CA ARG A 254 -7.84 -4.61 9.12
C ARG A 254 -7.71 -3.97 10.49
N THR A 255 -6.50 -3.78 11.00
CA THR A 255 -6.27 -3.13 12.30
C THR A 255 -6.90 -1.73 12.35
N MET A 256 -6.72 -0.91 11.31
CA MET A 256 -7.34 0.41 11.25
C MET A 256 -8.87 0.37 11.24
N CYS A 257 -9.48 -0.63 10.58
CA CYS A 257 -10.93 -0.81 10.61
C CYS A 257 -11.44 -1.24 11.99
N GLU A 258 -10.67 -2.09 12.69
CA GLU A 258 -10.97 -2.52 14.05
C GLU A 258 -10.83 -1.36 15.05
N ASP A 259 -9.76 -0.58 14.97
CA ASP A 259 -9.50 0.60 15.80
C ASP A 259 -10.57 1.69 15.63
N LEU A 260 -11.11 1.83 14.42
CA LEU A 260 -12.18 2.78 14.09
C LEU A 260 -13.58 2.20 14.31
N GLU A 261 -13.68 0.96 14.81
CA GLU A 261 -14.93 0.24 15.08
C GLU A 261 -15.89 0.21 13.86
N LEU A 262 -15.34 0.05 12.66
CA LEU A 262 -16.11 0.10 11.41
C LEU A 262 -16.88 -1.19 11.17
N GLN A 263 -18.10 -1.25 11.70
CA GLN A 263 -18.89 -2.49 11.79
C GLN A 263 -19.36 -3.04 10.44
N ASN A 264 -19.57 -2.20 9.43
CA ASN A 264 -20.12 -2.62 8.15
C ASN A 264 -19.07 -2.85 7.06
N ILE A 265 -17.81 -2.97 7.46
CA ILE A 265 -16.70 -3.18 6.53
C ILE A 265 -16.34 -4.64 6.44
N GLY A 266 -16.16 -5.11 5.20
CA GLY A 266 -15.56 -6.41 4.93
C GLY A 266 -14.27 -6.25 4.11
N ILE A 267 -13.27 -7.08 4.41
CA ILE A 267 -11.99 -7.11 3.69
C ILE A 267 -11.84 -8.50 3.08
N VAL A 268 -11.63 -8.54 1.76
CA VAL A 268 -11.49 -9.78 1.00
C VAL A 268 -10.18 -9.74 0.23
N GLU A 269 -9.35 -10.75 0.44
CA GLU A 269 -8.16 -10.97 -0.36
C GLU A 269 -8.54 -11.56 -1.72
N VAL A 270 -8.05 -10.94 -2.80
CA VAL A 270 -8.26 -11.40 -4.18
C VAL A 270 -6.93 -11.41 -4.92
N ASP A 271 -6.48 -12.60 -5.30
CA ASP A 271 -5.26 -12.77 -6.08
C ASP A 271 -5.55 -12.58 -7.58
N PRO A 272 -5.04 -11.51 -8.23
CA PRO A 272 -5.28 -11.28 -9.64
C PRO A 272 -4.47 -12.21 -10.57
N GLU A 273 -3.44 -12.90 -10.08
CA GLU A 273 -2.67 -13.86 -10.87
C GLU A 273 -3.40 -15.20 -10.95
N THR A 274 -3.84 -15.73 -9.81
CA THR A 274 -4.54 -17.02 -9.75
C THR A 274 -6.06 -16.90 -9.92
N LYS A 275 -6.60 -15.68 -9.88
CA LYS A 275 -8.04 -15.36 -9.85
C LYS A 275 -8.77 -16.01 -8.67
N LYS A 276 -8.05 -16.37 -7.62
CA LYS A 276 -8.61 -16.98 -6.41
C LYS A 276 -8.92 -15.91 -5.37
N VAL A 277 -9.87 -16.24 -4.53
CA VAL A 277 -10.27 -15.44 -3.36
C VAL A 277 -9.79 -16.21 -2.14
N GLY A 278 -9.34 -15.50 -1.11
CA GLY A 278 -8.97 -16.12 0.17
C GLY A 278 -10.11 -17.00 0.70
N GLU A 279 -9.77 -18.17 1.27
CA GLU A 279 -10.78 -19.14 1.74
C GLU A 279 -11.71 -18.55 2.82
N LYS A 280 -11.25 -17.52 3.52
CA LYS A 280 -12.00 -16.75 4.51
C LYS A 280 -11.75 -15.27 4.30
N PRO A 281 -12.74 -14.40 4.59
CA PRO A 281 -12.47 -12.98 4.65
C PRO A 281 -11.47 -12.65 5.76
N GLU A 282 -10.63 -11.67 5.48
CA GLU A 282 -9.72 -11.09 6.47
C GLU A 282 -10.48 -10.29 7.52
N LEU A 283 -11.61 -9.71 7.12
CA LEU A 283 -12.60 -9.08 7.99
C LEU A 283 -13.99 -9.27 7.40
N ALA A 284 -14.94 -9.75 8.20
CA ALA A 284 -16.35 -9.79 7.81
C ALA A 284 -17.12 -8.61 8.44
N PRO A 285 -18.12 -8.03 7.75
CA PRO A 285 -19.04 -7.08 8.35
C PRO A 285 -19.72 -7.70 9.58
N ARG A 286 -19.78 -6.94 10.68
CA ARG A 286 -20.33 -7.37 11.97
C ARG A 286 -21.65 -6.70 12.31
N GLY A 287 -22.03 -5.66 11.58
CA GLY A 287 -23.21 -4.85 11.88
C GLY A 287 -23.48 -3.75 10.85
N PRO A 288 -24.52 -2.93 11.08
CA PRO A 288 -24.87 -1.82 10.21
C PRO A 288 -23.84 -0.68 10.30
N PRO A 289 -23.80 0.24 9.32
CA PRO A 289 -22.94 1.42 9.39
C PRO A 289 -23.27 2.29 10.60
N ILE A 290 -22.23 2.85 11.22
CA ILE A 290 -22.35 3.80 12.32
C ILE A 290 -21.57 5.07 11.97
N PRO A 291 -22.23 6.25 11.89
CA PRO A 291 -23.69 6.44 11.85
C PRO A 291 -24.31 5.87 10.56
N ASN A 292 -25.58 5.47 10.60
CA ASN A 292 -26.29 5.04 9.39
C ASN A 292 -26.80 6.26 8.61
N ARG A 293 -26.25 6.49 7.41
CA ARG A 293 -26.62 7.57 6.49
C ARG A 293 -27.16 7.06 5.16
N GLN A 294 -27.52 5.78 5.06
CA GLN A 294 -28.03 5.17 3.82
C GLN A 294 -29.26 5.91 3.26
N SER A 295 -30.15 6.39 4.14
CA SER A 295 -31.32 7.20 3.74
C SER A 295 -30.95 8.50 3.01
N LYS A 296 -29.76 9.07 3.28
CA LYS A 296 -29.27 10.26 2.57
C LYS A 296 -28.75 9.92 1.18
N ALA A 297 -28.35 8.66 0.96
CA ALA A 297 -27.85 8.19 -0.33
C ALA A 297 -28.97 7.64 -1.23
N GLU A 298 -30.10 7.28 -0.66
CA GLU A 298 -31.19 6.54 -1.31
C GLU A 298 -31.67 7.16 -2.64
N ARG A 299 -31.80 8.49 -2.72
CA ARG A 299 -32.27 9.18 -3.93
C ARG A 299 -31.28 9.04 -5.10
N ASP A 300 -30.00 9.23 -4.82
CA ASP A 300 -28.93 9.17 -5.82
C ASP A 300 -28.66 7.72 -6.22
N LEU A 301 -28.72 6.80 -5.25
CA LEU A 301 -28.66 5.36 -5.48
C LEU A 301 -29.83 4.88 -6.35
N LYS A 302 -31.07 5.27 -6.07
CA LYS A 302 -32.23 4.96 -6.93
C LYS A 302 -32.06 5.45 -8.37
N ARG A 303 -31.35 6.57 -8.59
CA ARG A 303 -31.07 7.08 -9.94
C ARG A 303 -30.05 6.22 -10.69
N LEU A 304 -28.99 5.78 -10.03
CA LEU A 304 -28.02 4.83 -10.57
C LEU A 304 -28.66 3.48 -10.95
N LEU A 305 -29.78 3.15 -10.30
CA LEU A 305 -30.41 1.84 -10.30
C LEU A 305 -31.74 1.78 -11.06
N ARG A 306 -32.07 2.78 -11.89
CA ARG A 306 -33.28 2.81 -12.75
C ARG A 306 -33.43 1.61 -13.71
N HIS A 307 -32.39 0.80 -13.83
CA HIS A 307 -32.31 -0.36 -14.71
C HIS A 307 -31.86 -1.64 -13.96
N VAL A 308 -32.20 -1.78 -12.67
CA VAL A 308 -32.04 -3.00 -11.85
C VAL A 308 -33.40 -3.59 -11.51
#